data_AF-A0A350D6Z5-F1
#
_entry.id   AF-A0A350D6Z5-F1
#
_cell.length_a   1.000
_cell.length_b   1.000
_cell.length_c   1.000
_cell.angle_alpha   90.00
_cell.angle_beta   90.00
_cell.angle_gamma   90.00
#
_symmetry.space_group_name_H-M   'P 1'
#
loop_
_entity.id
_entity.type
_entity.pdbx_description
1 polymer ?
#
loop_
_entity_poly.entity_id
_entity_poly.type
_entity_poly.pdbx_seq_one_letter_code
_entity_poly.pdbx_strand_id
1 'polypeptide(L)'
;MARRRRPAFNSKGKKADDYSVRLRFILADLAPVGFARSGFQKNDKFYPAGRNFFNCSELPLLIFLSLSVLGTAGSPLEFEIDAGSFHLPFLIDGLSALFLLLLAVLTLAATVFSVDFVKNYEAEKIWKFYLALPFFIGGLAGLLTVDDLGPGFTLAWQLMVISSYFLVRGGRPAKVSARPALIYLIFMETAWLLITGSAFLAAGYQFGDSLATIGLKLASS
;
A
#
# COMPACT_ATOMS: atom_id res chain seq x y z
N MET A 1 49.95 -28.60 27.33
CA MET A 1 49.23 -28.28 28.60
C MET A 1 48.54 -26.92 28.42
N ALA A 2 47.32 -26.88 27.87
CA ALA A 2 46.62 -25.63 27.54
C ALA A 2 45.60 -25.27 28.63
N ARG A 3 45.85 -24.20 29.39
CA ARG A 3 44.93 -23.67 30.40
C ARG A 3 43.68 -23.10 29.72
N ARG A 4 42.54 -23.80 29.83
CA ARG A 4 41.22 -23.25 29.48
C ARG A 4 40.88 -22.12 30.45
N ARG A 5 40.83 -20.87 29.97
CA ARG A 5 40.28 -19.73 30.72
C ARG A 5 38.79 -19.97 30.95
N ARG A 6 38.33 -19.97 32.21
CA ARG A 6 36.90 -20.03 32.54
C ARG A 6 36.24 -18.69 32.15
N PRO A 7 35.03 -18.70 31.59
CA PRO A 7 34.28 -17.47 31.33
C PRO A 7 33.82 -16.85 32.67
N ALA A 8 33.98 -15.53 32.80
CA ALA A 8 33.50 -14.76 33.95
C ALA A 8 31.97 -14.64 33.88
N PHE A 9 31.30 -15.04 34.96
CA PHE A 9 29.86 -14.93 35.13
C PHE A 9 29.58 -13.73 36.05
N ASN A 10 28.71 -12.80 35.63
CA ASN A 10 28.21 -11.72 36.47
C ASN A 10 27.14 -12.26 37.44
N SER A 11 26.97 -11.64 38.62
CA SER A 11 26.10 -12.05 39.74
C SER A 11 24.59 -12.18 39.40
N LYS A 12 24.18 -11.82 38.17
CA LYS A 12 22.80 -12.02 37.66
C LYS A 12 22.65 -13.15 36.64
N GLY A 13 23.64 -14.03 36.50
CA GLY A 13 23.49 -15.26 35.74
C GLY A 13 23.39 -15.13 34.21
N LYS A 14 23.60 -13.93 33.66
CA LYS A 14 23.59 -13.67 32.21
C LYS A 14 24.99 -13.51 31.65
N LYS A 15 25.25 -14.23 30.55
CA LYS A 15 26.49 -14.18 29.76
C LYS A 15 26.69 -12.76 29.21
N ALA A 16 27.87 -12.17 29.40
CA ALA A 16 28.20 -10.82 28.92
C ALA A 16 28.08 -10.67 27.39
N ASP A 17 28.10 -11.78 26.65
CA ASP A 17 27.91 -11.84 25.19
C ASP A 17 26.48 -11.47 24.73
N ASP A 18 25.48 -11.49 25.62
CA ASP A 18 24.07 -11.29 25.25
C ASP A 18 23.75 -9.80 24.94
N TYR A 19 24.44 -8.88 25.61
CA TYR A 19 24.20 -7.43 25.44
C TYR A 19 24.90 -6.86 24.20
N SER A 20 26.07 -7.39 23.84
CA SER A 20 26.82 -6.94 22.67
C SER A 20 26.15 -7.33 21.34
N VAL A 21 25.43 -8.45 21.31
CA VAL A 21 24.66 -8.88 20.12
C VAL A 21 23.39 -8.04 19.96
N ARG A 22 22.69 -7.71 21.05
CA ARG A 22 21.50 -6.85 20.99
C ARG A 22 21.82 -5.40 20.62
N LEU A 23 22.93 -4.83 21.13
CA LEU A 23 23.35 -3.48 20.73
C LEU A 23 23.80 -3.41 19.27
N ARG A 24 24.45 -4.46 18.74
CA ARG A 24 24.81 -4.51 17.32
C ARG A 24 23.59 -4.57 16.39
N PHE A 25 22.50 -5.20 16.82
CA PHE A 25 21.24 -5.22 16.06
C PHE A 25 20.55 -3.85 16.05
N ILE A 26 20.56 -3.12 17.17
CA ILE A 26 19.90 -1.80 17.26
C ILE A 26 20.74 -0.71 16.55
N LEU A 27 22.07 -0.80 16.59
CA LEU A 27 22.94 0.16 15.91
C LEU A 27 23.08 -0.10 14.39
N ALA A 28 22.79 -1.31 13.91
CA ALA A 28 22.75 -1.60 12.48
C ALA A 28 21.52 -1.00 11.77
N ASP A 29 20.41 -0.80 12.48
CA ASP A 29 19.19 -0.13 11.97
C ASP A 29 19.29 1.41 11.99
N LEU A 30 20.32 1.99 12.60
CA LEU A 30 20.54 3.44 12.71
C LEU A 30 21.62 3.98 11.75
N ALA A 31 22.19 3.14 10.88
CA ALA A 31 23.06 3.62 9.82
C ALA A 31 22.21 4.35 8.76
N PRO A 32 22.58 5.57 8.34
CA PRO A 32 21.83 6.31 7.33
C PRO A 32 21.73 5.47 6.06
N VAL A 33 20.51 5.36 5.54
CA VAL A 33 20.15 4.79 4.25
C VAL A 33 21.23 5.17 3.24
N GLY A 34 22.07 4.19 2.91
CA GLY A 34 23.19 4.35 1.99
C GLY A 34 22.68 4.57 0.57
N PHE A 35 22.32 5.81 0.26
CA PHE A 35 21.91 6.31 -1.05
C PHE A 35 23.06 6.32 -2.09
N ALA A 36 24.20 5.69 -1.80
CA ALA A 36 25.41 5.82 -2.60
C ALA A 36 26.01 4.46 -3.00
N ARG A 37 25.30 3.68 -3.83
CA ARG A 37 25.94 2.76 -4.79
C ARG A 37 24.96 2.28 -5.87
N SER A 38 24.43 3.20 -6.68
CA SER A 38 23.87 2.85 -7.99
C SER A 38 25.01 2.53 -8.98
N GLY A 39 25.73 1.45 -8.70
CA GLY A 39 26.54 0.79 -9.70
C GLY A 39 25.59 0.09 -10.65
N PHE A 40 25.34 0.70 -11.80
CA PHE A 40 24.72 0.08 -12.96
C PHE A 40 25.62 -1.08 -13.42
N GLN A 41 25.57 -2.21 -12.72
CA GLN A 41 26.12 -3.45 -13.23
C GLN A 41 25.22 -3.89 -14.38
N LYS A 42 25.68 -3.57 -15.59
CA LYS A 42 25.31 -4.33 -16.79
C LYS A 42 25.61 -5.80 -16.49
N ASN A 43 24.56 -6.58 -16.28
CA ASN A 43 24.66 -8.02 -16.40
C ASN A 43 23.43 -8.55 -17.13
N ASP A 44 23.75 -9.19 -18.23
CA ASP A 44 22.96 -9.50 -19.40
C ASP A 44 22.26 -10.84 -19.18
N LYS A 45 21.21 -10.80 -18.37
CA LYS A 45 20.06 -11.69 -18.56
C LYS A 45 18.81 -10.86 -18.38
N PHE A 46 18.26 -10.49 -19.53
CA PHE A 46 16.94 -9.93 -19.77
C PHE A 46 15.87 -10.95 -19.29
N TYR A 47 15.83 -11.23 -17.98
CA TYR A 47 14.70 -11.93 -17.34
C TYR A 47 13.48 -11.02 -17.49
N PRO A 48 12.35 -11.59 -17.92
CA PRO A 48 11.57 -11.04 -19.01
C PRO A 48 10.98 -9.70 -18.62
N ALA A 49 11.37 -8.66 -19.35
CA ALA A 49 10.72 -7.34 -19.33
C ALA A 49 9.17 -7.46 -19.38
N GLY A 50 8.65 -8.52 -20.01
CA GLY A 50 7.24 -8.92 -20.03
C GLY A 50 6.51 -8.95 -18.68
N ARG A 51 7.18 -9.29 -17.57
CA ARG A 51 6.53 -9.33 -16.23
C ARG A 51 6.42 -7.96 -15.56
N ASN A 52 7.29 -7.02 -15.88
CA ASN A 52 7.21 -5.65 -15.36
C ASN A 52 6.14 -4.82 -16.10
N PHE A 53 5.76 -5.19 -17.32
CA PHE A 53 4.68 -4.51 -18.05
C PHE A 53 3.33 -4.57 -17.32
N PHE A 54 3.02 -5.69 -16.65
CA PHE A 54 1.76 -5.82 -15.93
C PHE A 54 1.68 -4.83 -14.75
N ASN A 55 2.75 -4.69 -13.97
CA ASN A 55 2.83 -3.72 -12.87
C ASN A 55 2.81 -2.25 -13.33
N CYS A 56 3.25 -1.98 -14.55
CA CYS A 56 3.35 -0.63 -15.10
C CYS A 56 2.07 -0.20 -15.84
N SER A 57 1.11 -1.10 -16.02
CA SER A 57 -0.08 -0.86 -16.85
C SER A 57 -0.98 0.26 -16.33
N GLU A 58 -0.99 0.50 -15.01
CA GLU A 58 -1.83 1.52 -14.37
C GLU A 58 -1.23 2.92 -14.42
N LEU A 59 0.10 3.05 -14.56
CA LEU A 59 0.79 4.34 -14.61
C LEU A 59 0.29 5.29 -15.71
N PRO A 60 0.16 4.88 -16.98
CA PRO A 60 -0.34 5.79 -18.02
C PRO A 60 -1.76 6.27 -17.72
N LEU A 61 -2.59 5.41 -17.12
CA LEU A 61 -3.96 5.76 -16.74
C LEU A 61 -3.98 6.81 -15.62
N LEU A 62 -3.22 6.60 -14.55
CA LEU A 62 -3.13 7.56 -13.44
C LEU A 62 -2.62 8.93 -13.90
N ILE A 63 -1.57 8.94 -14.73
CA ILE A 63 -0.98 10.18 -15.26
C ILE A 63 -1.96 10.87 -16.20
N PHE A 64 -2.57 10.13 -17.13
CA PHE A 64 -3.54 10.68 -18.07
C PHE A 64 -4.69 11.35 -17.33
N LEU A 65 -5.30 10.63 -16.41
CA LEU A 65 -6.49 11.09 -15.70
C LEU A 65 -6.18 12.28 -14.77
N SER A 66 -5.01 12.29 -14.13
CA SER A 66 -4.52 13.45 -13.38
C SER A 66 -4.31 14.67 -14.28
N LEU A 67 -3.59 14.52 -15.39
CA LEU A 67 -3.30 15.62 -16.33
C LEU A 67 -4.56 16.14 -17.04
N SER A 68 -5.56 15.28 -17.28
CA SER A 68 -6.84 15.69 -17.87
C SER A 68 -7.57 16.70 -16.99
N VAL A 69 -7.55 16.54 -15.66
CA VAL A 69 -8.20 17.47 -14.72
C VAL A 69 -7.34 18.69 -14.43
N LEU A 70 -6.03 18.52 -14.26
CA LEU A 70 -5.09 19.62 -14.05
C LEU A 70 -4.98 20.54 -15.28
N GLY A 71 -5.07 19.97 -16.48
CA GLY A 71 -5.00 20.69 -17.75
C GLY A 71 -6.25 21.53 -18.07
N THR A 72 -7.40 21.20 -17.48
CA THR A 72 -8.67 21.94 -17.65
C THR A 72 -8.93 22.95 -16.53
N ALA A 73 -7.88 23.42 -15.86
CA ALA A 73 -7.96 24.33 -14.71
C ALA A 73 -8.77 23.76 -13.52
N GLY A 74 -8.83 22.43 -13.36
CA GLY A 74 -9.47 21.78 -12.23
C GLY A 74 -10.97 21.59 -12.36
N SER A 75 -11.53 21.65 -13.58
CA SER A 75 -12.93 21.24 -13.80
C SER A 75 -13.11 19.77 -13.37
N PRO A 76 -14.01 19.45 -12.45
CA PRO A 76 -14.15 18.09 -11.95
C PRO A 76 -14.63 17.15 -13.06
N LEU A 77 -14.04 15.96 -13.12
CA LEU A 77 -14.57 14.85 -13.92
C LEU A 77 -15.51 14.05 -13.04
N GLU A 78 -16.80 14.13 -13.35
CA GLU A 78 -17.84 13.34 -12.70
C GLU A 78 -18.25 12.23 -13.65
N PHE A 79 -18.22 10.99 -13.18
CA PHE A 79 -18.75 9.85 -13.91
C PHE A 79 -19.44 8.91 -12.94
N GLU A 80 -20.59 8.38 -13.36
CA GLU A 80 -21.36 7.44 -12.58
C GLU A 80 -21.31 6.09 -13.27
N ILE A 81 -20.96 5.05 -12.51
CA ILE A 81 -21.03 3.67 -12.99
C ILE A 81 -22.30 3.04 -12.43
N ASP A 82 -23.29 2.89 -13.30
CA ASP A 82 -24.51 2.15 -12.99
C ASP A 82 -24.28 0.64 -13.16
N ALA A 83 -24.00 -0.03 -12.05
CA ALA A 83 -23.93 -1.49 -11.99
C ALA A 83 -25.28 -2.07 -11.50
N GLY A 84 -26.34 -1.86 -12.29
CA GLY A 84 -27.68 -2.36 -11.99
C GLY A 84 -28.36 -1.64 -10.82
N SER A 85 -28.28 -2.21 -9.62
CA SER A 85 -28.83 -1.61 -8.38
C SER A 85 -27.79 -0.82 -7.57
N PHE A 86 -26.54 -0.78 -8.05
CA PHE A 86 -25.45 -0.04 -7.40
C PHE A 86 -25.08 1.19 -8.23
N HIS A 87 -25.21 2.35 -7.61
CA HIS A 87 -24.72 3.62 -8.12
C HIS A 87 -23.34 3.86 -7.51
N LEU A 88 -22.30 3.90 -8.35
CA LEU A 88 -20.96 4.28 -7.91
C LEU A 88 -20.60 5.63 -8.52
N PRO A 89 -20.80 6.73 -7.77
CA PRO A 89 -20.36 8.04 -8.20
C PRO A 89 -18.84 8.15 -8.04
N PHE A 90 -18.18 8.56 -9.11
CA PHE A 90 -16.78 8.93 -9.08
C PHE A 90 -16.64 10.41 -9.39
N LEU A 91 -15.84 11.08 -8.58
CA LEU A 91 -15.56 12.50 -8.70
C LEU A 91 -14.06 12.69 -8.63
N ILE A 92 -13.51 13.29 -9.69
CA ILE A 92 -12.09 13.61 -9.77
C ILE A 92 -11.96 15.11 -9.88
N ASP A 93 -11.73 15.73 -8.74
CA ASP A 93 -11.45 17.16 -8.60
C ASP A 93 -9.94 17.43 -8.69
N GLY A 94 -9.56 18.72 -8.61
CA GLY A 94 -8.16 19.13 -8.66
C GLY A 94 -7.31 18.52 -7.52
N LEU A 95 -7.89 18.27 -6.34
CA LEU A 95 -7.20 17.67 -5.21
C LEU A 95 -6.93 16.17 -5.44
N SER A 96 -7.95 15.45 -5.89
CA SER A 96 -7.85 14.03 -6.25
C SER A 96 -6.87 13.83 -7.40
N ALA A 97 -6.92 14.69 -8.42
CA ALA A 97 -5.96 14.69 -9.52
C ALA A 97 -4.51 14.87 -9.04
N LEU A 98 -4.26 15.74 -8.05
CA LEU A 98 -2.94 15.90 -7.44
C LEU A 98 -2.48 14.62 -6.71
N PHE A 99 -3.37 13.98 -5.94
CA PHE A 99 -3.03 12.74 -5.25
C PHE A 99 -2.82 11.56 -6.20
N LEU A 100 -3.55 11.50 -7.31
CA LEU A 100 -3.32 10.50 -8.36
C LEU A 100 -1.98 10.70 -9.06
N LEU A 101 -1.55 11.95 -9.28
CA LEU A 101 -0.20 12.23 -9.78
C LEU A 101 0.87 11.75 -8.81
N LEU A 102 0.70 12.05 -7.52
CA LEU A 102 1.61 11.60 -6.47
C LEU A 102 1.65 10.06 -6.40
N LEU A 103 0.50 9.41 -6.48
CA LEU A 103 0.38 7.96 -6.54
C LEU A 103 1.10 7.38 -7.76
N ALA A 104 0.99 8.03 -8.93
CA ALA A 104 1.73 7.62 -10.12
C ALA A 104 3.25 7.70 -9.92
N VAL A 105 3.76 8.78 -9.32
CA VAL A 105 5.19 8.94 -9.03
C VAL A 105 5.67 7.88 -8.03
N LEU A 106 4.91 7.64 -6.96
CA LEU A 106 5.24 6.60 -5.97
C LEU A 106 5.19 5.21 -6.58
N THR A 107 4.23 4.94 -7.45
CA THR A 107 4.10 3.68 -8.18
C THR A 107 5.28 3.46 -9.12
N LEU A 108 5.72 4.50 -9.84
CA LEU A 108 6.90 4.43 -10.70
C LEU A 108 8.16 4.12 -9.87
N ALA A 109 8.34 4.79 -8.73
CA ALA A 109 9.46 4.51 -7.84
C ALA A 109 9.42 3.07 -7.27
N ALA A 110 8.25 2.62 -6.82
CA ALA A 110 8.04 1.29 -6.26
C ALA A 110 8.26 0.19 -7.31
N THR A 111 7.77 0.39 -8.54
CA THR A 111 7.96 -0.57 -9.64
C THR A 111 9.43 -0.69 -10.04
N VAL A 112 10.14 0.44 -10.20
CA VAL A 112 11.59 0.44 -10.48
C VAL A 112 12.38 -0.24 -9.36
N PHE A 113 12.08 0.07 -8.10
CA PHE A 113 12.71 -0.57 -6.95
C PHE A 113 12.44 -2.08 -6.88
N SER A 114 11.21 -2.50 -7.19
CA SER A 114 10.81 -3.90 -7.10
C SER A 114 11.60 -4.83 -8.02
N VAL A 115 12.07 -4.32 -9.16
CA VAL A 115 12.82 -5.12 -10.16
C VAL A 115 14.06 -5.74 -9.55
N ASP A 116 14.79 -5.00 -8.72
CA ASP A 116 16.00 -5.51 -8.08
C ASP A 116 15.68 -6.26 -6.78
N PHE A 117 14.69 -5.78 -6.03
CA PHE A 117 14.27 -6.39 -4.77
C PHE A 117 13.79 -7.84 -4.95
N VAL A 118 13.04 -8.13 -6.00
CA VAL A 118 12.37 -9.42 -6.20
C VAL A 118 13.32 -10.51 -6.75
N LYS A 119 14.49 -10.14 -7.31
CA LYS A 119 15.49 -11.09 -7.85
C LYS A 119 15.99 -12.10 -6.82
N ASN A 120 15.94 -11.74 -5.54
CA ASN A 120 16.44 -12.55 -4.43
C ASN A 120 15.39 -13.52 -3.85
N TYR A 121 14.20 -13.61 -4.45
CA TYR A 121 13.07 -14.42 -3.95
C TYR A 121 12.72 -15.60 -4.86
N GLU A 122 12.10 -16.62 -4.27
CA GLU A 122 11.60 -17.81 -4.98
C GLU A 122 10.45 -17.48 -5.93
N ALA A 123 10.45 -18.10 -7.12
CA ALA A 123 9.50 -17.85 -8.20
C ALA A 123 8.01 -17.94 -7.80
N GLU A 124 7.63 -18.82 -6.85
CA GLU A 124 6.24 -18.93 -6.37
C GLU A 124 5.77 -17.72 -5.54
N LYS A 125 6.67 -16.97 -4.93
CA LYS A 125 6.34 -15.74 -4.18
C LYS A 125 6.28 -14.53 -5.10
N ILE A 126 6.99 -14.61 -6.23
CA ILE A 126 7.07 -13.55 -7.23
C ILE A 126 5.69 -13.26 -7.83
N TRP A 127 4.95 -14.26 -8.32
CA TRP A 127 3.68 -13.99 -9.01
C TRP A 127 2.65 -13.27 -8.12
N LYS A 128 2.61 -13.60 -6.82
CA LYS A 128 1.71 -12.96 -5.85
C LYS A 128 2.02 -11.48 -5.69
N PHE A 129 3.30 -11.12 -5.70
CA PHE A 129 3.73 -9.73 -5.65
C PHE A 129 3.31 -8.95 -6.91
N TYR A 130 3.56 -9.53 -8.09
CA TYR A 130 3.20 -8.92 -9.38
C TYR A 130 1.69 -8.84 -9.62
N LEU A 131 0.87 -9.62 -8.90
CA LEU A 131 -0.58 -9.52 -8.97
C LEU A 131 -1.13 -8.58 -7.90
N ALA A 132 -0.65 -8.67 -6.66
CA ALA A 132 -1.17 -7.89 -5.55
C ALA A 132 -0.75 -6.41 -5.61
N LEU A 133 0.40 -6.08 -6.21
CA LEU A 133 0.84 -4.69 -6.30
C LEU A 133 -0.10 -3.82 -7.18
N PRO A 134 -0.47 -4.22 -8.41
CA PRO A 134 -1.47 -3.52 -9.21
C PRO A 134 -2.80 -3.36 -8.48
N PHE A 135 -3.38 -4.45 -7.95
CA PHE A 135 -4.65 -4.34 -7.23
C PHE A 135 -4.58 -3.43 -5.99
N PHE A 136 -3.43 -3.36 -5.32
CA PHE A 136 -3.22 -2.40 -4.24
C PHE A 136 -3.24 -0.95 -4.73
N ILE A 137 -2.57 -0.66 -5.86
CA ILE A 137 -2.54 0.66 -6.47
C ILE A 137 -3.92 1.03 -7.02
N GLY A 138 -4.61 0.11 -7.70
CA GLY A 138 -5.98 0.29 -8.16
C GLY A 138 -6.96 0.54 -7.01
N GLY A 139 -6.81 -0.14 -5.87
CA GLY A 139 -7.58 0.13 -4.66
C GLY A 139 -7.32 1.52 -4.10
N LEU A 140 -6.06 1.97 -4.05
CA LEU A 140 -5.71 3.34 -3.65
C LEU A 140 -6.27 4.38 -4.62
N ALA A 141 -6.18 4.13 -5.93
CA ALA A 141 -6.72 5.02 -6.95
C ALA A 141 -8.24 5.14 -6.82
N GLY A 142 -8.95 4.03 -6.61
CA GLY A 142 -10.38 4.03 -6.32
C GLY A 142 -10.72 4.83 -5.05
N LEU A 143 -9.92 4.70 -3.99
CA LEU A 143 -10.14 5.46 -2.75
C LEU A 143 -9.98 6.97 -2.92
N LEU A 144 -9.21 7.41 -3.93
CA LEU A 144 -9.00 8.81 -4.27
C LEU A 144 -10.04 9.36 -5.25
N THR A 145 -10.82 8.52 -5.92
CA THR A 145 -11.76 8.94 -6.98
C THR A 145 -13.21 8.66 -6.68
N VAL A 146 -13.50 7.75 -5.76
CA VAL A 146 -14.86 7.45 -5.35
C VAL A 146 -15.43 8.60 -4.51
N ASP A 147 -16.67 9.00 -4.80
CA ASP A 147 -17.39 10.09 -4.13
C ASP A 147 -18.49 9.60 -3.17
N ASP A 148 -18.56 8.31 -2.87
CA ASP A 148 -19.51 7.74 -1.90
C ASP A 148 -18.80 7.12 -0.69
N LEU A 149 -19.49 7.03 0.45
CA LEU A 149 -19.00 6.32 1.64
C LEU A 149 -19.54 4.89 1.77
N GLY A 150 -20.30 4.43 0.79
CA GLY A 150 -21.02 3.16 0.83
C GLY A 150 -20.34 2.09 -0.02
N PRO A 151 -20.96 1.65 -1.14
CA PRO A 151 -20.44 0.56 -1.96
C PRO A 151 -19.08 0.87 -2.60
N GLY A 152 -18.87 2.07 -3.17
CA GLY A 152 -17.64 2.37 -3.90
C GLY A 152 -16.44 2.45 -2.96
N PHE A 153 -16.60 3.16 -1.84
CA PHE A 153 -15.55 3.26 -0.83
C PHE A 153 -15.22 1.91 -0.23
N THR A 154 -16.24 1.10 0.11
CA THR A 154 -16.03 -0.23 0.67
C THR A 154 -15.32 -1.13 -0.33
N LEU A 155 -15.68 -1.10 -1.61
CA LEU A 155 -15.04 -1.90 -2.64
C LEU A 155 -13.57 -1.51 -2.84
N ALA A 156 -13.29 -0.21 -2.99
CA ALA A 156 -11.92 0.30 -3.15
C ALA A 156 -11.06 0.00 -1.92
N TRP A 157 -11.63 0.19 -0.72
CA TRP A 157 -10.98 -0.11 0.55
C TRP A 157 -10.63 -1.59 0.68
N GLN A 158 -11.60 -2.48 0.42
CA GLN A 158 -11.40 -3.92 0.54
C GLN A 158 -10.38 -4.42 -0.47
N LEU A 159 -10.42 -3.92 -1.71
CA LEU A 159 -9.43 -4.25 -2.73
C LEU A 159 -8.01 -3.86 -2.29
N MET A 160 -7.86 -2.66 -1.72
CA MET A 160 -6.59 -2.19 -1.16
C MET A 160 -6.11 -3.06 0.01
N VAL A 161 -6.97 -3.31 1.01
CA VAL A 161 -6.60 -4.03 2.24
C VAL A 161 -6.22 -5.49 1.95
N ILE A 162 -7.03 -6.18 1.13
CA ILE A 162 -6.78 -7.59 0.77
C ILE A 162 -5.46 -7.71 0.00
N SER A 163 -5.23 -6.81 -0.96
CA SER A 163 -3.99 -6.80 -1.75
C SER A 163 -2.77 -6.52 -0.87
N SER A 164 -2.87 -5.54 0.03
CA SER A 164 -1.81 -5.22 0.99
C SER A 164 -1.53 -6.38 1.95
N TYR A 165 -2.56 -7.09 2.42
CA TYR A 165 -2.39 -8.29 3.24
C TYR A 165 -1.54 -9.34 2.52
N PHE A 166 -1.78 -9.59 1.23
CA PHE A 166 -0.98 -10.52 0.45
C PHE A 166 0.48 -10.07 0.30
N LEU A 167 0.71 -8.77 0.09
CA LEU A 167 2.06 -8.20 0.00
C LEU A 167 2.84 -8.37 1.32
N VAL A 168 2.23 -8.02 2.46
CA VAL A 168 2.87 -8.17 3.79
C VAL A 168 3.11 -9.64 4.13
N ARG A 169 2.14 -10.50 3.81
CA ARG A 169 2.22 -11.94 4.09
C ARG A 169 3.31 -12.62 3.25
N GLY A 170 3.44 -12.22 1.99
CA GLY A 170 4.36 -12.81 1.01
C GLY A 170 5.84 -12.44 1.23
N GLY A 171 6.14 -11.34 1.90
CA GLY A 171 7.49 -10.80 2.02
C GLY A 171 8.45 -11.54 2.98
N ARG A 172 7.98 -12.41 3.88
CA ARG A 172 8.83 -13.10 4.87
C ARG A 172 8.37 -14.54 5.09
N PRO A 173 9.20 -15.43 5.68
CA PRO A 173 8.78 -16.78 6.02
C PRO A 173 7.46 -16.79 6.81
N ALA A 174 6.58 -17.74 6.50
CA ALA A 174 5.20 -17.76 7.02
C ALA A 174 5.10 -17.71 8.56
N LYS A 175 6.12 -18.18 9.28
CA LYS A 175 6.15 -18.13 10.75
C LYS A 175 6.40 -16.72 11.31
N VAL A 176 7.01 -15.83 10.52
CA VAL A 176 7.38 -14.46 10.93
C VAL A 176 6.42 -13.42 10.35
N SER A 177 5.89 -13.62 9.13
CA SER A 177 4.98 -12.66 8.48
C SER A 177 3.52 -12.75 8.93
N ALA A 178 3.10 -13.83 9.60
CA ALA A 178 1.67 -14.07 9.91
C ALA A 178 1.10 -13.02 10.85
N ARG A 179 1.78 -12.79 11.98
CA ARG A 179 1.30 -11.87 13.01
C ARG A 179 1.22 -10.42 12.51
N PRO A 180 2.27 -9.86 11.85
CA PRO A 180 2.17 -8.50 11.32
C PRO A 180 1.05 -8.33 10.29
N ALA A 181 0.87 -9.29 9.39
CA ALA A 181 -0.19 -9.23 8.37
C ALA A 181 -1.59 -9.27 8.99
N LEU A 182 -1.81 -10.08 10.04
CA LEU A 182 -3.08 -10.12 10.76
C LEU A 182 -3.34 -8.84 11.57
N ILE A 183 -2.31 -8.30 12.23
CA ILE A 183 -2.44 -7.04 12.97
C ILE A 183 -2.83 -5.91 12.00
N TYR A 184 -2.18 -5.85 10.84
CA TYR A 184 -2.54 -4.93 9.77
C TYR A 184 -4.01 -5.09 9.36
N LEU A 185 -4.44 -6.31 9.05
CA LEU A 185 -5.83 -6.57 8.62
C LEU A 185 -6.85 -6.14 9.67
N ILE A 186 -6.66 -6.53 10.93
CA ILE A 186 -7.57 -6.16 12.03
C ILE A 186 -7.67 -4.64 12.17
N PHE A 187 -6.53 -3.94 12.10
CA PHE A 187 -6.51 -2.49 12.22
C PHE A 187 -7.24 -1.82 11.05
N MET A 188 -7.03 -2.30 9.83
CA MET A 188 -7.70 -1.76 8.63
C MET A 188 -9.20 -2.02 8.62
N GLU A 189 -9.66 -3.21 9.02
CA GLU A 189 -11.10 -3.52 9.14
C GLU A 189 -11.76 -2.72 10.25
N THR A 190 -11.06 -2.50 11.36
CA THR A 190 -11.55 -1.63 12.45
C THR A 190 -11.71 -0.20 11.96
N ALA A 191 -10.73 0.33 11.22
CA ALA A 191 -10.82 1.66 10.63
C ALA A 191 -11.98 1.76 9.63
N TRP A 192 -12.17 0.76 8.78
CA TRP A 192 -13.31 0.70 7.85
C TRP A 192 -14.66 0.71 8.58
N LEU A 193 -14.82 -0.10 9.64
CA LEU A 193 -16.03 -0.12 10.46
C LEU A 193 -16.31 1.22 11.13
N LEU A 194 -15.27 1.93 11.58
CA LEU A 194 -15.44 3.25 12.20
C LEU A 194 -15.87 4.30 11.17
N ILE A 195 -15.25 4.31 9.99
CA ILE A 195 -15.55 5.28 8.94
C ILE A 195 -16.95 5.04 8.38
N THR A 196 -17.23 3.83 7.90
CA THR A 196 -18.56 3.48 7.35
C THR A 196 -19.63 3.52 8.43
N GLY A 197 -19.34 3.01 9.63
CA GLY A 197 -20.22 3.09 10.79
C GLY A 197 -20.59 4.52 11.17
N SER A 198 -19.65 5.48 11.07
CA SER A 198 -19.95 6.90 11.30
C SER A 198 -20.92 7.47 10.27
N ALA A 199 -20.82 7.05 9.00
CA ALA A 199 -21.74 7.48 7.95
C ALA A 199 -23.18 7.02 8.22
N PHE A 200 -23.38 5.82 8.77
CA PHE A 200 -24.72 5.36 9.19
C PHE A 200 -25.32 6.13 10.37
N LEU A 201 -24.48 6.77 11.20
CA LEU A 201 -24.97 7.62 12.28
C LEU A 201 -25.43 8.99 11.77
N ALA A 202 -25.08 9.37 10.53
CA ALA A 202 -25.56 10.58 9.90
C ALA A 202 -27.05 10.45 9.55
N ALA A 203 -27.87 11.38 10.03
CA ALA A 203 -29.30 11.40 9.75
C ALA A 203 -29.58 11.51 8.24
N GLY A 204 -30.34 10.56 7.69
CA GLY A 204 -30.74 10.58 6.27
C GLY A 204 -29.75 9.98 5.28
N TYR A 205 -28.68 9.31 5.76
CA TYR A 205 -27.75 8.57 4.90
C TYR A 205 -28.47 7.42 4.18
N GLN A 206 -28.30 7.35 2.86
CA GLN A 206 -28.63 6.18 2.06
C GLN A 206 -27.36 5.60 1.44
N PHE A 207 -27.34 4.28 1.28
CA PHE A 207 -26.21 3.60 0.64
C PHE A 207 -26.08 4.05 -0.81
N GLY A 208 -24.89 4.56 -1.18
CA GLY A 208 -24.60 5.07 -2.52
C GLY A 208 -24.88 6.58 -2.68
N ASP A 209 -25.33 7.27 -1.64
CA ASP A 209 -25.37 8.74 -1.67
C ASP A 209 -23.96 9.31 -1.86
N SER A 210 -23.83 10.25 -2.79
CA SER A 210 -22.61 11.04 -2.92
C SER A 210 -22.33 11.87 -1.67
N LEU A 211 -21.06 12.13 -1.39
CA LEU A 211 -20.61 12.95 -0.26
C LEU A 211 -21.26 14.34 -0.25
N ALA A 212 -21.42 14.95 -1.43
CA ALA A 212 -22.10 16.23 -1.58
C ALA A 212 -23.57 16.18 -1.11
N THR A 213 -24.28 15.11 -1.45
CA THR A 213 -25.69 14.90 -1.05
C THR A 213 -25.82 14.70 0.45
N ILE A 214 -24.90 13.95 1.06
CA ILE A 214 -24.86 13.74 2.52
C ILE A 214 -24.62 15.07 3.24
N GLY A 215 -23.69 15.90 2.73
CA GLY A 215 -23.42 17.22 3.28
C GLY A 215 -24.64 18.15 3.25
N LEU A 216 -25.40 18.15 2.15
CA LEU A 216 -26.64 18.94 2.04
C LEU A 216 -27.74 18.46 3.01
N LYS A 217 -27.88 17.15 3.21
CA LYS A 217 -28.83 16.57 4.17
C LYS A 217 -28.48 16.91 5.63
N LEU A 218 -27.19 16.91 5.95
CA LEU A 218 -26.69 17.29 7.27
C LEU A 218 -26.83 18.81 7.53
N ALA A 219 -26.61 19.64 6.52
CA ALA A 219 -26.78 21.09 6.64
C ALA A 219 -28.25 21.53 6.79
N SER A 220 -29.20 20.67 6.42
CA SER A 220 -30.64 20.92 6.49
C SER A 220 -31.35 20.27 7.68
N SER A 221 -30.63 19.53 8.54
CA SER A 221 -31.11 18.95 9.81
C SER A 221 -30.74 19.80 11.01
#